data_AF-A0A7X7QBJ6-F1
#
_entry.id   AF-A0A7X7QBJ6-F1
#
_cell.length_a   1.000
_cell.length_b   1.000
_cell.length_c   1.000
_cell.angle_alpha   90.00
_cell.angle_beta   90.00
_cell.angle_gamma   90.00
#
_symmetry.space_group_name_H-M   'P 1'
#
loop_
_entity.id
_entity.type
_entity.pdbx_description
1 polymer ?
#
loop_
_entity_poly.entity_id
_entity_poly.type
_entity_poly.pdbx_seq_one_letter_code
_entity_poly.pdbx_strand_id
1 'polypeptide(L)'
;ELDCIRAYVREGGRLLATGRTSLLDEHGRPRPDFGLADVFGVSLARDPQLPFTYVRMHSEALAAAVTQLPLFVDQPPLEVELEGAAALANLVYPEATRTDATTVLWGDPAPDETQTHPGVCRNEYGKGVCWYAAWPLRARKLPNLWIKRLILALATELAPDPVLTTSAPAGVEVVLNRQSGRYVVHLVNTLVGNPDCVSLPAQPLHLDGLQVRLSLSRLRVDRVGRVYAPPDLPVAYQENDGWLTIHVPPLHVHQMVVIE
;
A
#
# COMPACT_ATOMS: atom_id res chain seq x y z
N GLU A 1 -3.15 -24.15 -5.38
CA GLU A 1 -2.72 -22.75 -5.15
C GLU A 1 -2.62 -22.39 -3.68
N LEU A 2 -3.67 -22.62 -2.87
CA LEU A 2 -3.66 -22.29 -1.43
C LEU A 2 -2.49 -22.93 -0.67
N ASP A 3 -2.17 -24.19 -0.94
CA ASP A 3 -1.05 -24.86 -0.27
C ASP A 3 0.33 -24.28 -0.66
N CYS A 4 0.47 -23.75 -1.88
CA CYS A 4 1.68 -23.04 -2.27
C CYS A 4 1.84 -21.74 -1.47
N ILE A 5 0.74 -21.02 -1.24
CA ILE A 5 0.74 -19.80 -0.43
C ILE A 5 1.05 -20.14 1.04
N ARG A 6 0.44 -21.21 1.58
CA ARG A 6 0.79 -21.71 2.92
C ARG A 6 2.27 -22.06 3.05
N ALA A 7 2.81 -22.79 2.09
CA ALA A 7 4.23 -23.16 2.08
C ALA A 7 5.13 -21.92 2.03
N TYR A 8 4.82 -20.97 1.14
CA TYR A 8 5.55 -19.70 1.02
C TYR A 8 5.61 -18.96 2.35
N VAL A 9 4.48 -18.75 3.03
CA VAL A 9 4.46 -18.05 4.32
C VAL A 9 5.15 -18.89 5.39
N ARG A 10 4.87 -20.19 5.47
CA ARG A 10 5.49 -21.08 6.47
C ARG A 10 7.02 -21.08 6.41
N GLU A 11 7.59 -20.93 5.22
CA GLU A 11 9.04 -20.90 4.99
C GLU A 11 9.70 -19.53 5.26
N GLY A 12 8.92 -18.50 5.59
CA GLY A 12 9.45 -17.16 5.89
C GLY A 12 8.90 -16.05 4.97
N GLY A 13 8.01 -16.40 4.05
CA GLY A 13 7.33 -15.44 3.18
C GLY A 13 6.47 -14.45 3.97
N ARG A 14 6.28 -13.27 3.39
CA ARG A 14 5.44 -12.20 3.94
C ARG A 14 4.24 -12.00 3.03
N LEU A 15 3.03 -12.07 3.58
CA LEU A 15 1.79 -12.00 2.81
C LEU A 15 0.93 -10.81 3.26
N LEU A 16 0.33 -10.12 2.30
CA LEU A 16 -0.78 -9.20 2.54
C LEU A 16 -2.00 -9.68 1.75
N ALA A 17 -3.08 -9.95 2.48
CA ALA A 17 -4.38 -10.28 1.91
C ALA A 17 -5.42 -9.23 2.32
N THR A 18 -6.41 -8.98 1.45
CA THR A 18 -7.40 -7.93 1.70
C THR A 18 -8.80 -8.33 1.27
N GLY A 19 -9.80 -7.83 1.98
CA GLY A 19 -11.23 -8.05 1.71
C GLY A 19 -11.55 -9.52 1.48
N ARG A 20 -12.18 -9.81 0.34
CA ARG A 20 -12.72 -11.14 0.00
C ARG A 20 -11.68 -12.13 -0.55
N THR A 21 -10.38 -11.82 -0.46
CA THR A 21 -9.32 -12.72 -0.92
C THR A 21 -9.46 -14.08 -0.24
N SER A 22 -9.41 -15.16 -1.02
CA SER A 22 -9.57 -16.55 -0.54
C SER A 22 -10.99 -16.99 -0.14
N LEU A 23 -12.05 -16.19 -0.39
CA LEU A 23 -13.44 -16.60 -0.11
C LEU A 23 -14.13 -17.35 -1.24
N LEU A 24 -13.52 -17.40 -2.44
CA LEU A 24 -14.06 -18.15 -3.57
C LEU A 24 -13.14 -19.34 -3.88
N ASP A 25 -13.71 -20.39 -4.45
CA ASP A 25 -12.96 -21.46 -5.07
C ASP A 25 -12.56 -21.13 -6.52
N GLU A 26 -11.81 -22.04 -7.15
CA GLU A 26 -11.34 -21.93 -8.54
C GLU A 26 -12.48 -21.86 -9.58
N HIS A 27 -13.70 -22.19 -9.19
CA HIS A 27 -14.90 -22.11 -10.02
C HIS A 27 -15.77 -20.89 -9.69
N GLY A 28 -15.28 -20.00 -8.81
CA GLY A 28 -15.99 -18.80 -8.37
C GLY A 28 -17.11 -19.08 -7.37
N ARG A 29 -17.17 -20.27 -6.78
CA ARG A 29 -18.19 -20.62 -5.78
C ARG A 29 -17.76 -20.13 -4.40
N PRO A 30 -18.69 -19.63 -3.58
CA PRO A 30 -18.37 -19.17 -2.24
C PRO A 30 -17.94 -20.32 -1.34
N ARG A 31 -16.88 -20.08 -0.56
CA ARG A 31 -16.47 -20.91 0.56
C ARG A 31 -17.19 -20.44 1.84
N PRO A 32 -17.44 -21.34 2.80
CA PRO A 32 -18.03 -20.95 4.08
C PRO A 32 -17.08 -20.08 4.93
N ASP A 33 -15.77 -20.20 4.71
CA ASP A 33 -14.72 -19.40 5.34
C ASP A 33 -13.55 -19.17 4.35
N PHE A 34 -12.56 -18.37 4.73
CA PHE A 34 -11.34 -18.17 3.97
C PHE A 34 -10.61 -19.50 3.76
N GLY A 35 -10.33 -19.82 2.51
CA GLY A 35 -9.45 -20.94 2.16
C GLY A 35 -8.04 -20.83 2.76
N LEU A 36 -7.64 -19.68 3.32
CA LEU A 36 -6.38 -19.41 4.02
C LEU A 36 -6.62 -18.84 5.43
N ALA A 37 -7.76 -19.14 6.08
CA ALA A 37 -8.08 -18.67 7.43
C ALA A 37 -6.95 -18.94 8.43
N ASP A 38 -6.31 -20.12 8.32
CA ASP A 38 -5.16 -20.52 9.13
C ASP A 38 -3.93 -19.62 8.94
N VAL A 39 -3.70 -19.11 7.73
CA VAL A 39 -2.60 -18.19 7.44
C VAL A 39 -2.97 -16.78 7.88
N PHE A 40 -4.21 -16.35 7.64
CA PHE A 40 -4.67 -15.02 8.02
C PHE A 40 -4.80 -14.86 9.54
N GLY A 41 -5.02 -15.97 10.26
CA GLY A 41 -5.32 -16.01 11.69
C GLY A 41 -6.67 -15.36 12.00
N VAL A 42 -7.60 -15.40 11.04
CA VAL A 42 -8.97 -14.89 11.18
C VAL A 42 -9.94 -15.79 10.42
N SER A 43 -11.19 -15.81 10.88
CA SER A 43 -12.30 -16.47 10.21
C SER A 43 -13.38 -15.46 9.82
N LEU A 44 -14.09 -15.74 8.73
CA LEU A 44 -15.20 -14.92 8.27
C LEU A 44 -16.39 -15.08 9.24
N ALA A 45 -16.82 -13.97 9.85
CA ALA A 45 -18.03 -13.95 10.65
C ALA A 45 -19.26 -13.71 9.75
N ARG A 46 -19.27 -12.58 9.04
CA ARG A 46 -20.33 -12.22 8.08
C ARG A 46 -19.93 -11.09 7.13
N ASP A 47 -20.78 -10.88 6.13
CA ASP A 47 -20.79 -9.66 5.33
C ASP A 47 -21.85 -8.70 5.92
N PRO A 48 -21.45 -7.57 6.52
CA PRO A 48 -22.39 -6.64 7.14
C PRO A 48 -23.18 -5.81 6.11
N GLN A 49 -22.88 -5.96 4.81
CA GLN A 49 -23.52 -5.23 3.71
C GLN A 49 -23.42 -3.69 3.84
N LEU A 50 -22.39 -3.21 4.52
CA LEU A 50 -22.11 -1.78 4.67
C LEU A 50 -21.42 -1.24 3.40
N PRO A 51 -21.81 -0.06 2.90
CA PRO A 51 -21.18 0.53 1.71
C PRO A 51 -19.76 1.07 2.00
N PHE A 52 -19.50 1.48 3.23
CA PHE A 52 -18.23 2.06 3.69
C PHE A 52 -18.02 1.75 5.18
N THR A 53 -16.85 2.07 5.71
CA THR A 53 -16.53 1.94 7.14
C THR A 53 -15.49 2.98 7.57
N TYR A 54 -15.17 3.02 8.85
CA TYR A 54 -14.02 3.73 9.37
C TYR A 54 -12.99 2.72 9.90
N VAL A 55 -11.72 3.11 9.90
CA VAL A 55 -10.64 2.31 10.49
C VAL A 55 -9.95 3.13 11.57
N ARG A 56 -9.91 2.59 12.78
CA ARG A 56 -9.19 3.18 13.91
C ARG A 56 -7.93 2.35 14.18
N MET A 57 -6.77 2.99 14.12
CA MET A 57 -5.50 2.36 14.41
C MET A 57 -5.33 2.23 15.93
N HIS A 58 -5.03 1.03 16.43
CA HIS A 58 -4.77 0.79 17.86
C HIS A 58 -3.27 0.62 18.14
N SER A 59 -2.51 0.12 17.15
CA SER A 59 -1.05 0.09 17.23
C SER A 59 -0.48 1.51 17.15
N GLU A 60 0.31 1.91 18.14
CA GLU A 60 0.99 3.21 18.19
C GLU A 60 1.89 3.43 16.96
N ALA A 61 2.63 2.40 16.56
CA ALA A 61 3.51 2.45 15.39
C ALA A 61 2.70 2.70 14.10
N LEU A 62 1.57 1.99 13.93
CA LEU A 62 0.73 2.16 12.74
C LEU A 62 0.01 3.51 12.74
N ALA A 63 -0.47 3.96 13.89
CA ALA A 63 -1.12 5.26 14.04
C ALA A 63 -0.15 6.42 13.77
N ALA A 64 1.11 6.30 14.20
CA ALA A 64 2.18 7.27 13.88
C ALA A 64 2.53 7.28 12.38
N ALA A 65 2.58 6.11 11.73
CA ALA A 65 2.87 6.01 10.30
C ALA A 65 1.72 6.49 9.41
N VAL A 66 0.47 6.27 9.83
CA VAL A 66 -0.73 6.57 9.05
C VAL A 66 -1.44 7.80 9.60
N THR A 67 -2.29 7.67 10.62
CA THR A 67 -3.00 8.77 11.28
C THR A 67 -3.56 8.32 12.64
N GLN A 68 -3.75 9.26 13.57
CA GLN A 68 -4.40 9.06 14.86
C GLN A 68 -5.94 9.21 14.79
N LEU A 69 -6.44 9.81 13.70
CA LEU A 69 -7.88 10.01 13.49
C LEU A 69 -8.51 8.79 12.81
N PRO A 70 -9.81 8.54 13.01
CA PRO A 70 -10.53 7.56 12.21
C PRO A 70 -10.33 7.78 10.71
N LEU A 71 -9.87 6.73 10.04
CA LEU A 71 -9.67 6.73 8.60
C LEU A 71 -10.98 6.34 7.93
N PHE A 72 -11.58 7.26 7.18
CA PHE A 72 -12.69 6.92 6.30
C PHE A 72 -12.25 5.95 5.20
N VAL A 73 -13.00 4.86 5.05
CA VAL A 73 -12.79 3.83 4.04
C VAL A 73 -14.05 3.73 3.19
N ASP A 74 -13.99 4.32 2.01
CA ASP A 74 -15.05 4.24 0.97
C ASP A 74 -15.05 2.87 0.27
N GLN A 75 -15.02 1.78 1.04
CA GLN A 75 -15.09 0.40 0.55
C GLN A 75 -15.87 -0.46 1.56
N PRO A 76 -16.60 -1.48 1.09
CA PRO A 76 -17.35 -2.36 1.98
C PRO A 76 -16.39 -3.21 2.85
N PRO A 77 -16.62 -3.26 4.17
CA PRO A 77 -15.89 -4.16 5.06
C PRO A 77 -16.43 -5.59 5.00
N LEU A 78 -15.65 -6.51 5.60
CA LEU A 78 -16.08 -7.81 6.08
C LEU A 78 -15.95 -7.83 7.60
N GLU A 79 -16.86 -8.53 8.27
CA GLU A 79 -16.71 -8.83 9.69
C GLU A 79 -15.93 -10.12 9.86
N VAL A 80 -14.88 -10.10 10.67
CA VAL A 80 -14.02 -11.26 10.92
C VAL A 80 -13.79 -11.46 12.41
N GLU A 81 -13.59 -12.70 12.80
CA GLU A 81 -13.21 -13.11 14.15
C GLU A 81 -11.71 -13.46 14.19
N LEU A 82 -11.04 -13.15 15.30
CA LEU A 82 -9.62 -13.44 15.47
C LEU A 82 -9.42 -14.92 15.84
N GLU A 83 -8.63 -15.61 15.03
CA GLU A 83 -8.21 -17.00 15.22
C GLU A 83 -6.68 -17.06 15.38
N GLY A 84 -6.20 -16.42 16.46
CA GLY A 84 -4.76 -16.33 16.79
C GLY A 84 -4.02 -15.12 16.23
N ALA A 85 -4.61 -14.36 15.30
CA ALA A 85 -4.04 -13.08 14.88
C ALA A 85 -4.19 -11.99 15.96
N ALA A 86 -3.30 -10.99 15.90
CA ALA A 86 -3.42 -9.76 16.67
C ALA A 86 -4.02 -8.64 15.80
N ALA A 87 -5.04 -7.95 16.29
CA ALA A 87 -5.60 -6.76 15.64
C ALA A 87 -4.66 -5.55 15.85
N LEU A 88 -4.19 -4.96 14.75
CA LEU A 88 -3.42 -3.71 14.72
C LEU A 88 -4.30 -2.47 14.55
N ALA A 89 -5.47 -2.67 13.93
CA ALA A 89 -6.50 -1.65 13.73
C ALA A 89 -7.88 -2.31 13.71
N ASN A 90 -8.89 -1.55 14.10
CA ASN A 90 -10.26 -2.01 14.08
C ASN A 90 -11.08 -1.26 13.04
N LEU A 91 -12.02 -1.97 12.44
CA LEU A 91 -13.17 -1.37 11.78
C LEU A 91 -14.07 -0.73 12.84
N VAL A 92 -14.61 0.43 12.52
CA VAL A 92 -15.62 1.12 13.31
C VAL A 92 -16.77 1.42 12.36
N TYR A 93 -17.93 0.84 12.63
CA TYR A 93 -19.10 1.01 11.77
C TYR A 93 -19.68 2.41 11.92
N PRO A 94 -20.35 2.94 10.88
CA PRO A 94 -21.06 4.20 11.02
C PRO A 94 -22.24 4.04 11.98
N GLU A 95 -22.53 5.07 12.76
CA GLU A 95 -23.67 5.14 13.70
C GLU A 95 -25.02 4.89 13.02
N ALA A 96 -25.10 5.27 11.74
CA ALA A 96 -26.27 5.00 10.92
C ALA A 96 -25.87 4.63 9.49
N THR A 97 -26.67 3.79 8.85
CA THR A 97 -26.59 3.52 7.42
C THR A 97 -27.68 4.30 6.69
N ARG A 98 -27.34 4.89 5.53
CA ARG A 98 -28.38 5.41 4.63
C ARG A 98 -29.25 4.26 4.14
N THR A 99 -30.55 4.41 4.29
CA THR A 99 -31.56 3.51 3.71
C THR A 99 -32.59 4.37 2.96
N ASP A 100 -33.45 3.76 2.16
CA ASP A 100 -34.58 4.47 1.53
C ASP A 100 -35.48 5.18 2.57
N ALA A 101 -35.49 4.69 3.82
CA ALA A 101 -36.25 5.23 4.94
C ALA A 101 -35.42 6.18 5.85
N THR A 102 -34.10 6.27 5.66
CA THR A 102 -33.20 7.02 6.55
C THR A 102 -32.45 8.10 5.77
N THR A 103 -32.89 9.35 5.93
CA THR A 103 -32.19 10.50 5.36
C THR A 103 -31.06 10.95 6.29
N VAL A 104 -29.82 10.78 5.84
CA VAL A 104 -28.67 11.48 6.42
C VAL A 104 -28.57 12.84 5.73
N LEU A 105 -28.74 13.92 6.49
CA LEU A 105 -28.53 15.28 6.00
C LEU A 105 -27.04 15.58 6.00
N TRP A 106 -26.46 15.69 4.81
CA TRP A 106 -25.06 16.05 4.53
C TRP A 106 -24.01 15.03 5.00
N GLY A 107 -23.24 14.46 4.04
CA GLY A 107 -22.08 13.62 4.33
C GLY A 107 -22.40 12.17 4.73
N ASP A 108 -21.38 11.52 5.29
CA ASP A 108 -21.39 10.15 5.81
C ASP A 108 -21.51 10.18 7.35
N PRO A 109 -22.39 9.36 7.97
CA PRO A 109 -22.56 9.33 9.42
C PRO A 109 -21.27 9.03 10.18
N ALA A 110 -21.13 9.63 11.37
CA ALA A 110 -19.96 9.46 12.22
C ALA A 110 -19.73 7.99 12.62
N PRO A 111 -18.48 7.60 12.94
CA PRO A 111 -18.20 6.27 13.49
C PRO A 111 -18.84 6.08 14.87
N ASP A 112 -19.40 4.89 15.10
CA ASP A 112 -19.89 4.44 16.41
C ASP A 112 -18.88 3.47 17.03
N GLU A 113 -18.15 3.96 18.03
CA GLU A 113 -17.09 3.20 18.73
C GLU A 113 -17.62 1.95 19.47
N THR A 114 -18.94 1.84 19.68
CA THR A 114 -19.55 0.62 20.25
C THR A 114 -19.64 -0.53 19.24
N GLN A 115 -19.54 -0.23 17.95
CA GLN A 115 -19.60 -1.19 16.84
C GLN A 115 -18.20 -1.37 16.22
N THR A 116 -17.33 -1.99 17.01
CA THR A 116 -15.91 -2.16 16.69
C THR A 116 -15.60 -3.63 16.37
N HIS A 117 -14.91 -3.87 15.25
CA HIS A 117 -14.53 -5.21 14.78
C HIS A 117 -13.06 -5.24 14.32
N PRO A 118 -12.37 -6.40 14.32
CA PRO A 118 -11.01 -6.48 13.79
C PRO A 118 -10.92 -6.01 12.34
N GLY A 119 -9.97 -5.11 12.05
CA GLY A 119 -9.80 -4.48 10.74
C GLY A 119 -8.51 -4.86 10.05
N VAL A 120 -7.37 -4.46 10.62
CA VAL A 120 -6.04 -4.91 10.16
C VAL A 120 -5.53 -5.89 11.19
N CYS A 121 -5.28 -7.12 10.76
CA CYS A 121 -4.82 -8.20 11.63
C CYS A 121 -3.41 -8.63 11.18
N ARG A 122 -2.58 -9.02 12.14
CA ARG A 122 -1.25 -9.61 11.91
C ARG A 122 -1.20 -11.00 12.54
N ASN A 123 -0.83 -11.99 11.74
CA ASN A 123 -0.66 -13.37 12.18
C ASN A 123 0.74 -13.88 11.85
N GLU A 124 1.31 -14.66 12.76
CA GLU A 124 2.56 -15.39 12.51
C GLU A 124 2.23 -16.81 12.08
N TYR A 125 2.84 -17.27 10.98
CA TYR A 125 2.55 -18.58 10.41
C TYR A 125 3.84 -19.27 9.99
N GLY A 126 4.26 -20.27 10.76
CA GLY A 126 5.58 -20.87 10.61
C GLY A 126 6.68 -19.85 10.88
N LYS A 127 7.54 -19.61 9.88
CA LYS A 127 8.62 -18.60 9.95
C LYS A 127 8.24 -17.25 9.34
N GLY A 128 7.07 -17.16 8.70
CA GLY A 128 6.60 -15.97 8.02
C GLY A 128 5.50 -15.25 8.77
N VAL A 129 4.92 -14.27 8.10
CA VAL A 129 3.93 -13.37 8.68
C VAL A 129 2.89 -12.98 7.62
N CYS A 130 1.65 -12.90 8.04
CA CYS A 130 0.54 -12.43 7.23
C CYS A 130 -0.09 -11.19 7.85
N TRP A 131 -0.35 -10.19 7.01
CA TRP A 131 -1.26 -9.10 7.31
C TRP A 131 -2.57 -9.32 6.55
N TYR A 132 -3.69 -9.18 7.24
CA TYR A 132 -5.01 -9.24 6.63
C TYR A 132 -5.75 -7.94 6.90
N ALA A 133 -6.28 -7.30 5.85
CA ALA A 133 -7.19 -6.17 5.98
C ALA A 133 -8.61 -6.61 5.63
N ALA A 134 -9.56 -6.41 6.55
CA ALA A 134 -10.96 -6.82 6.39
C ALA A 134 -11.78 -5.95 5.41
N TRP A 135 -11.12 -5.28 4.47
CA TRP A 135 -11.72 -4.54 3.37
C TRP A 135 -10.75 -4.50 2.18
N PRO A 136 -11.21 -4.22 0.95
CA PRO A 136 -10.32 -4.00 -0.18
C PRO A 136 -9.42 -2.77 0.04
N LEU A 137 -8.09 -2.96 0.11
CA LEU A 137 -7.15 -1.83 0.15
C LEU A 137 -7.10 -1.13 -1.22
N ARG A 138 -8.04 -0.21 -1.43
CA ARG A 138 -8.17 0.57 -2.66
C ARG A 138 -8.22 2.05 -2.31
N ALA A 139 -7.35 2.83 -2.94
CA ALA A 139 -7.38 4.29 -2.90
C ALA A 139 -7.80 4.81 -4.28
N ARG A 140 -8.99 5.43 -4.37
CA ARG A 140 -9.38 6.21 -5.55
C ARG A 140 -9.21 7.70 -5.25
N LYS A 141 -8.68 8.45 -6.21
CA LYS A 141 -8.52 9.92 -6.14
C LYS A 141 -7.59 10.40 -5.01
N LEU A 142 -7.25 11.69 -5.05
CA LEU A 142 -6.41 12.37 -4.05
C LEU A 142 -6.95 12.36 -2.59
N PRO A 143 -8.27 12.37 -2.29
CA PRO A 143 -8.73 12.38 -0.89
C PRO A 143 -8.28 11.16 -0.07
N ASN A 144 -7.96 10.04 -0.74
CA ASN A 144 -7.56 8.79 -0.10
C ASN A 144 -6.04 8.68 0.17
N LEU A 145 -5.36 9.80 0.43
CA LEU A 145 -3.93 9.82 0.80
C LEU A 145 -3.64 8.95 2.03
N TRP A 146 -4.52 8.93 3.02
CA TRP A 146 -4.34 8.11 4.22
C TRP A 146 -4.38 6.60 3.93
N ILE A 147 -5.22 6.16 2.98
CA ILE A 147 -5.22 4.77 2.50
C ILE A 147 -3.90 4.46 1.79
N LYS A 148 -3.38 5.38 0.97
CA LYS A 148 -2.05 5.21 0.35
C LYS A 148 -0.94 5.11 1.40
N ARG A 149 -0.99 5.93 2.47
CA ARG A 149 -0.04 5.84 3.60
C ARG A 149 -0.15 4.51 4.33
N LEU A 150 -1.37 4.00 4.56
CA LEU A 150 -1.58 2.67 5.15
C LEU A 150 -0.99 1.57 4.26
N ILE A 151 -1.26 1.60 2.96
CA ILE A 151 -0.69 0.65 2.00
C ILE A 151 0.84 0.72 2.03
N LEU A 152 1.44 1.92 2.06
CA LEU A 152 2.89 2.09 2.15
C LEU A 152 3.46 1.54 3.46
N ALA A 153 2.79 1.78 4.60
CA ALA A 153 3.21 1.24 5.90
C ALA A 153 3.21 -0.30 5.88
N LEU A 154 2.14 -0.92 5.36
CA LEU A 154 2.06 -2.37 5.18
C LEU A 154 3.10 -2.89 4.17
N ALA A 155 3.31 -2.19 3.06
CA ALA A 155 4.30 -2.59 2.05
C ALA A 155 5.74 -2.54 2.59
N THR A 156 6.05 -1.58 3.46
CA THR A 156 7.35 -1.49 4.15
C THR A 156 7.57 -2.70 5.05
N GLU A 157 6.52 -3.16 5.74
CA GLU A 157 6.57 -4.41 6.50
C GLU A 157 6.71 -5.64 5.59
N LEU A 158 6.12 -5.67 4.40
CA LEU A 158 6.28 -6.79 3.47
C LEU A 158 7.69 -6.87 2.86
N ALA A 159 8.37 -5.73 2.71
CA ALA A 159 9.67 -5.62 2.06
C ALA A 159 10.67 -4.83 2.94
N PRO A 160 11.18 -5.43 4.04
CA PRO A 160 12.08 -4.74 4.97
C PRO A 160 13.46 -4.41 4.36
N ASP A 161 13.85 -5.10 3.29
CA ASP A 161 15.09 -4.84 2.52
C ASP A 161 14.75 -4.52 1.05
N PRO A 162 14.21 -3.31 0.78
CA PRO A 162 13.77 -2.94 -0.56
C PRO A 162 14.96 -2.70 -1.49
N VAL A 163 14.78 -3.01 -2.78
CA VAL A 163 15.80 -2.67 -3.80
C VAL A 163 15.82 -1.17 -4.12
N LEU A 164 14.69 -0.50 -3.94
CA LEU A 164 14.46 0.90 -4.29
C LEU A 164 13.65 1.59 -3.20
N THR A 165 14.09 2.79 -2.79
CA THR A 165 13.29 3.74 -2.01
C THR A 165 13.32 5.12 -2.66
N THR A 166 12.36 5.99 -2.35
CA THR A 166 12.26 7.31 -2.96
C THR A 166 11.66 8.34 -2.01
N SER A 167 12.05 9.61 -2.16
CA SER A 167 11.38 10.74 -1.49
C SER A 167 10.18 11.28 -2.29
N ALA A 168 9.89 10.70 -3.47
CA ALA A 168 8.80 11.14 -4.31
C ALA A 168 7.43 10.96 -3.63
N PRO A 169 6.50 11.92 -3.80
CA PRO A 169 5.17 11.83 -3.19
C PRO A 169 4.32 10.74 -3.85
N ALA A 170 3.21 10.35 -3.21
CA ALA A 170 2.33 9.25 -3.63
C ALA A 170 1.58 9.42 -4.98
N GLY A 171 1.88 10.49 -5.73
CA GLY A 171 1.44 10.73 -7.10
C GLY A 171 2.55 10.53 -8.14
N VAL A 172 3.75 10.13 -7.73
CA VAL A 172 4.85 9.80 -8.64
C VAL A 172 5.01 8.29 -8.68
N GLU A 173 4.94 7.74 -9.87
CA GLU A 173 5.31 6.36 -10.12
C GLU A 173 6.81 6.27 -10.36
N VAL A 174 7.50 5.36 -9.67
CA VAL A 174 8.94 5.13 -9.84
C VAL A 174 9.16 3.67 -10.19
N VAL A 175 9.72 3.42 -11.36
CA VAL A 175 9.91 2.06 -11.89
C VAL A 175 11.39 1.84 -12.23
N LEU A 176 11.98 0.82 -11.61
CA LEU A 176 13.33 0.36 -11.91
C LEU A 176 13.30 -0.74 -12.96
N ASN A 177 14.00 -0.52 -14.06
CA ASN A 177 14.13 -1.45 -15.18
C ASN A 177 15.58 -1.92 -15.31
N ARG A 178 15.78 -3.17 -15.74
CA ARG A 178 17.10 -3.73 -16.04
C ARG A 178 17.27 -3.87 -17.55
N GLN A 179 18.40 -3.39 -18.06
CA GLN A 179 18.86 -3.60 -19.43
C GLN A 179 20.24 -4.29 -19.41
N SER A 180 20.73 -4.74 -20.57
CA SER A 180 22.04 -5.38 -20.65
C SER A 180 23.13 -4.40 -20.24
N GLY A 181 23.75 -4.63 -19.07
CA GLY A 181 24.84 -3.81 -18.54
C GLY A 181 24.43 -2.49 -17.88
N ARG A 182 23.13 -2.22 -17.69
CA ARG A 182 22.67 -0.97 -17.06
C ARG A 182 21.29 -1.08 -16.42
N TYR A 183 20.98 -0.14 -15.54
CA TYR A 183 19.66 0.04 -14.94
C TYR A 183 19.05 1.38 -15.39
N VAL A 184 17.72 1.42 -15.50
CA VAL A 184 16.99 2.62 -15.89
C VAL A 184 15.84 2.84 -14.93
N VAL A 185 15.87 3.98 -14.23
CA VAL A 185 14.78 4.43 -13.37
C VAL A 185 13.89 5.38 -14.17
N HIS A 186 12.61 5.05 -14.28
CA HIS A 186 11.58 5.91 -14.83
C HIS A 186 10.81 6.54 -13.68
N LEU A 187 10.61 7.86 -13.73
CA LEU A 187 9.73 8.58 -12.82
C LEU A 187 8.61 9.24 -13.63
N VAL A 188 7.36 8.93 -13.31
CA VAL A 188 6.18 9.50 -13.99
C VAL A 188 5.34 10.27 -12.98
N ASN A 189 5.15 11.56 -13.23
CA ASN A 189 4.32 12.42 -12.40
C ASN A 189 2.85 12.33 -12.82
N THR A 190 2.09 11.48 -12.13
CA THR A 190 0.65 11.27 -12.40
C THR A 190 -0.23 12.40 -11.89
N LEU A 191 0.34 13.39 -11.18
CA LEU A 191 -0.38 14.59 -10.75
C LEU A 191 -0.62 15.57 -11.90
N VAL A 192 0.11 15.43 -13.02
CA VAL A 192 -0.05 16.28 -14.21
C VAL A 192 -1.14 15.71 -15.12
N GLY A 193 -2.08 16.56 -15.54
CA GLY A 193 -3.08 16.23 -16.56
C GLY A 193 -4.31 15.47 -16.07
N ASN A 194 -4.38 15.10 -14.78
CA ASN A 194 -5.58 14.53 -14.19
C ASN A 194 -6.49 15.68 -13.68
N PRO A 195 -7.76 15.76 -14.12
CA PRO A 195 -8.69 16.82 -13.69
C PRO A 195 -9.00 16.80 -12.19
N ASP A 196 -8.78 15.68 -11.51
CA ASP A 196 -8.92 15.56 -10.05
C ASP A 196 -7.63 16.00 -9.30
N CYS A 197 -6.59 16.47 -10.00
CA CYS A 197 -5.30 16.88 -9.43
C CYS A 197 -5.05 18.39 -9.51
N VAL A 198 -4.12 18.89 -8.69
CA VAL A 198 -3.78 20.32 -8.53
C VAL A 198 -3.07 20.92 -9.77
N SER A 199 -2.76 20.10 -10.78
CA SER A 199 -2.07 20.54 -11.99
C SER A 199 -3.06 20.97 -13.09
N LEU A 200 -3.02 22.24 -13.48
CA LEU A 200 -3.78 22.76 -14.62
C LEU A 200 -2.90 22.79 -15.88
N PRO A 201 -3.45 22.68 -17.11
CA PRO A 201 -2.66 22.74 -18.35
C PRO A 201 -1.78 23.99 -18.48
N ALA A 202 -2.24 25.13 -17.96
CA ALA A 202 -1.50 26.39 -17.98
C ALA A 202 -0.43 26.50 -16.87
N GLN A 203 -0.47 25.61 -15.87
CA GLN A 203 0.40 25.62 -14.69
C GLN A 203 0.73 24.17 -14.29
N PRO A 204 1.59 23.49 -15.06
CA PRO A 204 1.94 22.11 -14.76
C PRO A 204 2.70 22.02 -13.44
N LEU A 205 2.27 21.11 -12.58
CA LEU A 205 2.97 20.81 -11.33
C LEU A 205 4.31 20.13 -11.66
N HIS A 206 5.41 20.76 -11.25
CA HIS A 206 6.76 20.19 -11.30
C HIS A 206 7.22 19.86 -9.88
N LEU A 207 8.05 18.83 -9.76
CA LEU A 207 8.56 18.34 -8.48
C LEU A 207 10.09 18.39 -8.50
N ASP A 208 10.66 19.03 -7.49
CA ASP A 208 12.10 19.21 -7.32
C ASP A 208 12.61 18.54 -6.04
N GLY A 209 13.93 18.35 -5.96
CA GLY A 209 14.59 17.80 -4.77
C GLY A 209 14.28 16.33 -4.51
N LEU A 210 13.80 15.59 -5.52
CA LEU A 210 13.50 14.18 -5.39
C LEU A 210 14.78 13.35 -5.31
N GLN A 211 14.75 12.33 -4.47
CA GLN A 211 15.84 11.39 -4.29
C GLN A 211 15.34 9.97 -4.55
N VAL A 212 16.09 9.21 -5.33
CA VAL A 212 15.90 7.76 -5.48
C VAL A 212 17.12 7.07 -4.90
N ARG A 213 16.89 6.08 -4.02
CA ARG A 213 17.96 5.29 -3.41
C ARG A 213 17.84 3.84 -3.89
N LEU A 214 18.95 3.29 -4.36
CA LEU A 214 19.04 1.93 -4.87
C LEU A 214 20.03 1.10 -4.04
N SER A 215 19.64 -0.13 -3.69
CA SER A 215 20.53 -1.05 -2.99
C SER A 215 21.47 -1.74 -3.98
N LEU A 216 22.77 -1.43 -3.89
CA LEU A 216 23.78 -1.96 -4.81
C LEU A 216 23.95 -3.47 -4.67
N SER A 217 23.88 -3.99 -3.44
CA SER A 217 23.97 -5.43 -3.15
C SER A 217 22.80 -6.21 -3.74
N ARG A 218 21.58 -5.68 -3.61
CA ARG A 218 20.36 -6.28 -4.19
C ARG A 218 20.38 -6.25 -5.71
N LEU A 219 20.96 -5.19 -6.29
CA LEU A 219 21.15 -5.05 -7.74
C LEU A 219 22.38 -5.80 -8.28
N ARG A 220 23.24 -6.34 -7.40
CA ARG A 220 24.51 -6.99 -7.77
C ARG A 220 25.37 -6.05 -8.63
N VAL A 221 25.47 -4.79 -8.20
CA VAL A 221 26.30 -3.76 -8.82
C VAL A 221 27.51 -3.55 -7.92
N ASP A 222 28.68 -3.92 -8.42
CA ASP A 222 29.94 -3.79 -7.67
C ASP A 222 30.53 -2.37 -7.76
N ARG A 223 30.25 -1.68 -8.87
CA ARG A 223 30.73 -0.31 -9.13
C ARG A 223 29.74 0.43 -10.00
N VAL A 224 29.46 1.67 -9.64
CA VAL A 224 28.74 2.62 -10.50
C VAL A 224 29.76 3.36 -11.34
N GLY A 225 29.70 3.18 -12.66
CA GLY A 225 30.53 3.90 -13.61
C GLY A 225 29.97 5.30 -13.89
N ARG A 226 28.65 5.38 -14.13
CA ARG A 226 28.00 6.62 -14.52
C ARG A 226 26.53 6.66 -14.11
N VAL A 227 26.06 7.84 -13.70
CA VAL A 227 24.64 8.15 -13.57
C VAL A 227 24.31 9.38 -14.38
N TYR A 228 23.33 9.27 -15.27
CA TYR A 228 22.94 10.37 -16.16
C TYR A 228 21.46 10.34 -16.53
N ALA A 229 20.92 11.50 -16.89
CA ALA A 229 19.60 11.64 -17.47
C ALA A 229 19.75 11.79 -18.99
N PRO A 230 19.03 11.00 -19.82
CA PRO A 230 19.07 11.17 -21.27
C PRO A 230 18.71 12.60 -21.70
N PRO A 231 19.34 13.13 -22.77
CA PRO A 231 20.27 12.44 -23.67
C PRO A 231 21.69 12.25 -23.10
N ASP A 232 22.20 13.15 -22.25
CA ASP A 232 23.53 12.99 -21.63
C ASP A 232 23.78 13.93 -20.43
N LEU A 233 22.72 14.32 -19.71
CA LEU A 233 22.81 15.25 -18.59
C LEU A 233 23.39 14.54 -17.36
N PRO A 234 24.55 14.96 -16.81
CA PRO A 234 25.08 14.37 -15.58
C PRO A 234 24.11 14.59 -14.43
N VAL A 235 23.88 13.54 -13.64
CA VAL A 235 23.00 13.57 -12.47
C VAL A 235 23.87 13.46 -11.22
N ALA A 236 23.61 14.29 -10.22
CA ALA A 236 24.32 14.19 -8.95
C ALA A 236 23.92 12.90 -8.22
N TYR A 237 24.90 12.17 -7.72
CA TYR A 237 24.69 10.96 -6.94
C TYR A 237 25.75 10.79 -5.86
N GLN A 238 25.46 9.95 -4.88
CA GLN A 238 26.35 9.59 -3.78
C GLN A 238 26.25 8.09 -3.51
N GLU A 239 27.39 7.45 -3.29
CA GLU A 239 27.49 6.04 -2.88
C GLU A 239 27.91 5.97 -1.42
N ASN A 240 27.00 5.53 -0.54
CA ASN A 240 27.25 5.40 0.90
C ASN A 240 26.61 4.09 1.41
N ASP A 241 27.31 3.34 2.26
CA ASP A 241 26.79 2.17 2.96
C ASP A 241 26.10 1.11 2.06
N GLY A 242 26.62 0.89 0.84
CA GLY A 242 26.05 -0.05 -0.12
C GLY A 242 24.78 0.45 -0.83
N TRP A 243 24.46 1.74 -0.70
CA TRP A 243 23.35 2.41 -1.37
C TRP A 243 23.85 3.48 -2.33
N LEU A 244 23.21 3.53 -3.50
CA LEU A 244 23.34 4.63 -4.46
C LEU A 244 22.17 5.60 -4.26
N THR A 245 22.46 6.84 -3.86
CA THR A 245 21.48 7.92 -3.73
C THR A 245 21.60 8.85 -4.93
N ILE A 246 20.52 8.98 -5.70
CA ILE A 246 20.45 9.74 -6.95
C ILE A 246 19.56 10.96 -6.72
N HIS A 247 20.07 12.16 -7.02
CA HIS A 247 19.30 13.40 -6.98
C HIS A 247 18.62 13.61 -8.33
N VAL A 248 17.33 13.33 -8.40
CA VAL A 248 16.58 13.37 -9.65
C VAL A 248 16.49 14.82 -10.14
N PRO A 249 16.76 15.10 -11.43
CA PRO A 249 16.47 16.39 -12.05
C PRO A 249 14.99 16.79 -11.88
N PRO A 250 14.65 18.08 -12.08
CA PRO A 250 13.27 18.56 -12.01
C PRO A 250 12.29 17.65 -12.77
N LEU A 251 11.35 17.06 -12.05
CA LEU A 251 10.36 16.15 -12.61
C LEU A 251 9.14 16.94 -13.06
N HIS A 252 8.99 17.09 -14.38
CA HIS A 252 7.77 17.62 -14.99
C HIS A 252 6.74 16.49 -15.13
N VAL A 253 6.56 15.93 -16.33
CA VAL A 253 5.67 14.79 -16.57
C VAL A 253 6.41 13.47 -16.39
N HIS A 254 7.61 13.37 -16.94
CA HIS A 254 8.39 12.14 -16.96
C HIS A 254 9.88 12.49 -16.88
N GLN A 255 10.63 11.68 -16.14
CA GLN A 255 12.08 11.76 -16.05
C GLN A 255 12.67 10.35 -16.13
N MET A 256 13.84 10.25 -16.73
CA MET A 256 14.65 9.03 -16.75
C MET A 256 16.02 9.30 -16.12
N VAL A 257 16.50 8.31 -15.38
CA VAL A 257 17.87 8.26 -14.87
C VAL A 257 18.44 6.88 -15.21
N VAL A 258 19.58 6.86 -15.90
CA VAL A 258 20.32 5.66 -16.29
C VAL A 258 21.49 5.49 -15.33
N ILE A 259 21.72 4.25 -14.89
CA ILE A 259 22.85 3.83 -14.07
C ILE A 259 23.64 2.77 -14.83
N GLU A 260 24.91 3.04 -15.10
CA GLU A 260 25.88 2.14 -15.74
C GLU A 260 27.02 1.81 -14.79
#